data_AF-A0A645DJ56-F1
#
_entry.id   AF-A0A645DJ56-F1
#
_cell.length_a   1.000
_cell.length_b   1.000
_cell.length_c   1.000
_cell.angle_alpha   90.00
_cell.angle_beta   90.00
_cell.angle_gamma   90.00
#
_symmetry.space_group_name_H-M   'P 1'
#
loop_
_entity.id
_entity.type
_entity.pdbx_description
1 polymer ?
#
loop_
_entity_poly.entity_id
_entity_poly.type
_entity_poly.pdbx_seq_one_letter_code
_entity_poly.pdbx_strand_id
1 'polypeptide(L)'
;MVGQCIKPFLPRAELLNYFDAILRVYNRYGRRDNKYKARIKILVKDLTLEGFSREVESEWAHSRNGPDTISEAGFAAMEAFFDGPPLLVKHSPLDPVDADALRNNRAYSRWVQRNVALHRQPGYRLVTLTLKKTGIPPGDATADQMDVISVLAERFGTGEIRVTHEQNLVLPYVAREDLFELWAIASAYGLATPNAGLLTDVVCCPGGNFCSLANAESIPVANAIQERFDKIDYLFDLGPLELNISGCVNACGHHHIGHIGILGVDKNGEAWYQITIGGREGNRPNIGKVIGPSFAAADIPDTINILLETYVRLRNEGELFIDTVERVGLGPFRIAVYGAAHEANH
;
A
#
# COMPACT_ATOMS: atom_id res chain seq x y z
N MET A 1 0.06 -9.21 -14.34
CA MET A 1 1.24 -8.87 -15.16
C MET A 1 1.85 -7.66 -14.51
N VAL A 2 3.13 -7.74 -14.15
CA VAL A 2 3.89 -6.61 -13.62
C VAL A 2 4.23 -5.67 -14.79
N GLY A 3 4.36 -4.37 -14.54
CA GLY A 3 4.84 -3.41 -15.54
C GLY A 3 6.13 -3.89 -16.21
N GLN A 4 6.27 -3.61 -17.50
CA GLN A 4 7.43 -4.00 -18.31
C GLN A 4 8.13 -2.74 -18.81
N CYS A 5 9.45 -2.71 -18.77
CA CYS A 5 10.23 -1.59 -19.26
C CYS A 5 10.23 -1.59 -20.79
N ILE A 6 9.67 -0.55 -21.41
CA ILE A 6 9.68 -0.35 -22.87
C ILE A 6 10.83 0.56 -23.33
N LYS A 7 11.29 1.46 -22.45
CA LYS A 7 12.36 2.43 -22.72
C LYS A 7 13.19 2.67 -21.46
N PRO A 8 14.42 2.11 -21.39
CA PRO A 8 15.26 2.24 -20.20
C PRO A 8 15.67 3.69 -19.90
N PHE A 9 15.76 4.54 -20.92
CA PHE A 9 16.11 5.94 -20.78
C PHE A 9 15.30 6.82 -21.73
N LEU A 10 14.67 7.86 -21.17
CA LEU A 10 13.95 8.89 -21.90
C LEU A 10 14.50 10.26 -21.45
N PRO A 11 14.95 11.14 -22.37
CA PRO A 11 15.29 12.51 -22.02
C PRO A 11 14.11 13.19 -21.31
N ARG A 12 14.35 13.86 -20.17
CA ARG A 12 13.26 14.43 -19.35
C ARG A 12 12.34 15.36 -20.16
N ALA A 13 12.91 16.12 -21.10
CA ALA A 13 12.17 17.05 -21.96
C ALA A 13 11.10 16.35 -22.83
N GLU A 14 11.28 15.06 -23.11
CA GLU A 14 10.42 14.26 -23.99
C GLU A 14 9.37 13.44 -23.22
N LEU A 15 9.28 13.61 -21.89
CA LEU A 15 8.41 12.79 -21.04
C LEU A 15 6.95 12.84 -21.50
N LEU A 16 6.41 14.03 -21.75
CA LEU A 16 5.02 14.22 -22.18
C LEU A 16 4.79 13.72 -23.60
N ASN A 17 5.70 14.02 -24.54
CA ASN A 17 5.62 13.50 -25.91
C ASN A 17 5.60 11.97 -25.93
N TYR A 18 6.40 11.32 -25.08
CA TYR A 18 6.44 9.85 -25.01
C TYR A 18 5.19 9.26 -24.35
N PHE A 19 4.64 9.91 -23.32
CA PHE A 19 3.36 9.53 -22.75
C PHE A 19 2.22 9.65 -23.77
N ASP A 20 2.19 10.73 -24.55
CA ASP A 20 1.21 10.89 -25.63
C ASP A 20 1.35 9.78 -26.68
N ALA A 21 2.59 9.44 -27.10
CA ALA A 21 2.83 8.32 -28.01
C ALA A 21 2.29 6.98 -27.47
N ILE A 22 2.51 6.67 -26.19
CA ILE A 22 1.95 5.48 -25.53
C ILE A 22 0.41 5.50 -25.59
N LEU A 23 -0.20 6.65 -25.26
CA LEU A 23 -1.65 6.81 -25.28
C LEU A 23 -2.23 6.71 -26.69
N ARG A 24 -1.56 7.25 -27.71
CA ARG A 24 -1.97 7.15 -29.13
C ARG A 24 -1.93 5.72 -29.62
N VAL A 25 -0.85 4.98 -29.34
CA VAL A 25 -0.75 3.55 -29.67
C VAL A 25 -1.87 2.76 -28.98
N TYR A 26 -2.12 3.02 -27.70
CA TYR A 26 -3.22 2.39 -26.98
C TYR A 26 -4.59 2.76 -27.55
N ASN A 27 -4.80 4.02 -27.95
CA ASN A 27 -6.05 4.47 -28.55
C ASN A 27 -6.28 3.87 -29.94
N ARG A 28 -5.24 3.72 -30.75
CA ARG A 28 -5.30 3.18 -32.12
C ARG A 28 -5.54 1.67 -32.13
N TYR A 29 -4.85 0.91 -31.28
CA TYR A 29 -4.84 -0.55 -31.34
C TYR A 29 -5.54 -1.24 -30.17
N GLY A 30 -5.88 -0.51 -29.10
CA GLY A 30 -6.57 -1.06 -27.95
C GLY A 30 -7.96 -1.58 -28.31
N ARG A 31 -8.30 -2.76 -27.82
CA ARG A 31 -9.60 -3.40 -28.06
C ARG A 31 -10.76 -2.55 -27.53
N ARG A 32 -11.74 -2.29 -28.40
CA ARG A 32 -13.00 -1.60 -28.06
C ARG A 32 -14.23 -2.49 -28.20
N ASP A 33 -14.05 -3.69 -28.75
CA ASP A 33 -15.09 -4.69 -28.97
C ASP A 33 -15.46 -5.47 -27.69
N ASN A 34 -14.52 -5.60 -26.75
CA ASN A 34 -14.74 -6.31 -25.49
C ASN A 34 -14.12 -5.55 -24.31
N LYS A 35 -14.97 -5.00 -23.44
CA LYS A 35 -14.55 -4.24 -22.25
C LYS A 35 -13.63 -5.02 -21.30
N TYR A 36 -13.76 -6.35 -21.22
CA TYR A 36 -12.90 -7.19 -20.37
C TYR A 36 -11.50 -7.41 -20.95
N LYS A 37 -11.32 -7.13 -22.24
CA LYS A 37 -10.03 -7.21 -22.95
C LYS A 37 -9.50 -5.83 -23.38
N ALA A 38 -10.11 -4.75 -22.91
CA ALA A 38 -9.82 -3.39 -23.36
C ALA A 38 -8.58 -2.75 -22.68
N ARG A 39 -8.04 -3.31 -21.60
CA ARG A 39 -6.91 -2.71 -20.85
C ARG A 39 -5.59 -2.79 -21.63
N ILE A 40 -4.72 -1.78 -21.48
CA ILE A 40 -3.41 -1.71 -22.15
C ILE A 40 -2.53 -2.96 -21.95
N LYS A 41 -2.63 -3.63 -20.80
CA LYS A 41 -1.93 -4.90 -20.53
C LYS A 41 -2.27 -6.03 -21.51
N ILE A 42 -3.45 -5.99 -22.13
CA ILE A 42 -3.87 -6.95 -23.15
C ILE A 42 -3.21 -6.60 -24.47
N LEU A 43 -3.22 -5.32 -24.85
CA LEU A 43 -2.54 -4.85 -26.05
C LEU A 43 -1.04 -5.17 -26.04
N VAL A 44 -0.35 -4.97 -24.91
CA VAL A 44 1.07 -5.32 -24.75
C VAL A 44 1.31 -6.82 -24.93
N LYS A 45 0.37 -7.67 -24.51
CA LYS A 45 0.48 -9.13 -24.72
C LYS A 45 0.25 -9.50 -26.18
N ASP A 46 -0.78 -8.93 -26.80
CA ASP A 46 -1.19 -9.22 -28.17
C ASP A 46 -0.10 -8.77 -29.17
N LEU A 47 0.50 -7.59 -28.96
CA LEU A 47 1.61 -7.08 -29.79
C LEU A 47 2.99 -7.61 -29.39
N THR A 48 3.10 -8.29 -28.24
CA THR A 48 4.35 -8.53 -27.49
C THR A 48 5.00 -7.23 -26.98
N LEU A 49 5.92 -7.36 -26.02
CA LEU A 49 6.67 -6.20 -25.50
C LEU A 49 7.44 -5.49 -26.61
N GLU A 50 8.13 -6.24 -27.46
CA GLU A 50 8.92 -5.69 -28.56
C GLU A 50 8.04 -4.99 -29.60
N GLY A 51 6.93 -5.61 -30.00
CA GLY A 51 6.01 -5.01 -30.96
C GLY A 51 5.34 -3.75 -30.42
N PHE A 52 4.90 -3.77 -29.16
CA PHE A 52 4.35 -2.58 -28.52
C PHE A 52 5.38 -1.45 -28.42
N SER A 53 6.61 -1.74 -27.98
CA SER A 53 7.69 -0.75 -27.92
C SER A 53 7.98 -0.15 -29.30
N ARG A 54 8.02 -0.97 -30.36
CA ARG A 54 8.24 -0.50 -31.74
C ARG A 54 7.14 0.45 -32.21
N GLU A 55 5.86 0.15 -31.94
CA GLU A 55 4.75 1.06 -32.27
C GLU A 55 4.87 2.39 -31.52
N VAL A 56 5.25 2.36 -30.23
CA VAL A 56 5.44 3.57 -29.43
C VAL A 56 6.61 4.40 -29.95
N GLU A 57 7.75 3.79 -30.27
CA GLU A 57 8.91 4.51 -30.84
C GLU A 57 8.57 5.10 -32.22
N SER A 58 7.81 4.39 -33.04
CA SER A 58 7.34 4.88 -34.35
C SER A 58 6.42 6.08 -34.19
N GLU A 59 5.44 6.03 -33.29
CA GLU A 59 4.55 7.16 -33.02
C GLU A 59 5.33 8.34 -32.43
N TRP A 60 6.20 8.09 -31.44
CA TRP A 60 7.03 9.12 -30.82
C TRP A 60 7.97 9.80 -31.83
N ALA A 61 8.49 9.09 -32.83
CA ALA A 61 9.34 9.70 -33.86
C ALA A 61 8.66 10.86 -34.61
N HIS A 62 7.32 10.88 -34.68
CA HIS A 62 6.54 11.95 -35.29
C HIS A 62 6.29 13.13 -34.34
N SER A 63 6.19 12.87 -33.03
CA SER A 63 5.91 13.87 -32.00
C SER A 63 7.15 14.37 -31.26
N ARG A 64 8.33 13.78 -31.50
CA ARG A 64 9.57 14.13 -30.84
C ARG A 64 10.00 15.57 -31.14
N ASN A 65 10.46 16.29 -30.12
CA ASN A 65 10.66 17.74 -30.17
C ASN A 65 9.38 18.53 -30.55
N GLY A 66 8.21 17.92 -30.33
CA GLY A 66 6.91 18.51 -30.60
C GLY A 66 6.49 19.56 -29.57
N PRO A 67 5.23 20.01 -29.61
CA PRO A 67 4.74 21.09 -28.75
C PRO A 67 4.78 20.75 -27.24
N ASP A 68 4.71 19.48 -26.85
CA ASP A 68 4.74 19.05 -25.44
C ASP A 68 6.17 18.82 -24.92
N THR A 69 7.19 19.28 -25.68
CA THR A 69 8.58 19.27 -25.20
C THR A 69 8.74 20.23 -24.04
N ILE A 70 9.12 19.71 -22.87
CA ILE A 70 9.25 20.52 -21.67
C ILE A 70 10.53 21.34 -21.75
N SER A 71 10.38 22.67 -21.69
CA SER A 71 11.52 23.60 -21.64
C SER A 71 12.17 23.62 -20.25
N GLU A 72 13.41 24.13 -20.16
CA GLU A 72 14.08 24.35 -18.87
C GLU A 72 13.29 25.29 -17.95
N ALA A 73 12.63 26.31 -18.49
CA ALA A 73 11.72 27.17 -17.73
C ALA A 73 10.49 26.39 -17.23
N GLY A 74 9.98 25.46 -18.03
CA GLY A 74 8.91 24.55 -17.63
C GLY A 74 9.34 23.64 -16.47
N PHE A 75 10.55 23.08 -16.52
CA PHE A 75 11.10 22.32 -15.40
C PHE A 75 11.26 23.18 -14.14
N ALA A 76 11.85 24.37 -14.26
CA ALA A 76 11.99 25.28 -13.12
C ALA A 76 10.64 25.63 -12.49
N ALA A 77 9.60 25.85 -13.30
CA ALA A 77 8.26 26.09 -12.80
C ALA A 77 7.67 24.87 -12.07
N MET A 78 7.87 23.65 -12.59
CA MET A 78 7.43 22.41 -11.94
C MET A 78 8.19 22.16 -10.63
N GLU A 79 9.52 22.31 -10.63
CA GLU A 79 10.39 22.12 -9.48
C GLU A 79 10.04 23.08 -8.33
N ALA A 80 9.64 24.32 -8.65
CA ALA A 80 9.20 25.30 -7.66
C ALA A 80 7.97 24.86 -6.83
N PHE A 81 7.11 23.96 -7.35
CA PHE A 81 6.02 23.38 -6.56
C PHE A 81 6.51 22.37 -5.49
N PHE A 82 7.74 21.85 -5.65
CA PHE A 82 8.34 20.83 -4.78
C PHE A 82 9.49 21.34 -3.90
N ASP A 83 9.84 22.63 -4.02
CA ASP A 83 10.79 23.32 -3.12
C ASP A 83 10.32 23.25 -1.66
N GLY A 84 9.02 23.06 -1.48
CA GLY A 84 8.39 22.96 -0.17
C GLY A 84 8.23 24.33 0.48
N PRO A 85 7.53 24.38 1.62
CA PRO A 85 7.32 25.62 2.34
C PRO A 85 8.63 26.14 2.94
N PRO A 86 8.74 27.44 3.24
CA PRO A 86 9.89 27.99 3.97
C PRO A 86 9.90 27.41 5.39
N LEU A 87 10.71 26.37 5.59
CA LEU A 87 10.82 25.68 6.86
C LEU A 87 11.91 26.35 7.73
N LEU A 88 11.52 26.81 8.91
CA LEU A 88 12.47 27.30 9.90
C LEU A 88 13.32 26.14 10.40
N VAL A 89 14.65 26.29 10.41
CA VAL A 89 15.53 25.31 11.06
C VAL A 89 15.30 25.42 12.57
N LYS A 90 14.37 24.62 13.10
CA LYS A 90 14.14 24.48 14.53
C LYS A 90 15.15 23.48 15.12
N HIS A 91 16.34 23.98 15.48
CA HIS A 91 17.39 23.38 16.31
C HIS A 91 17.88 21.91 16.05
N SER A 92 18.88 21.50 16.85
CA SER A 92 20.05 20.66 16.55
C SER A 92 19.80 19.14 16.53
N PRO A 93 20.63 18.31 15.84
CA PRO A 93 20.48 16.84 15.72
C PRO A 93 20.33 16.01 17.02
N LEU A 94 20.58 16.60 18.20
CA LEU A 94 20.53 15.95 19.51
C LEU A 94 19.90 16.90 20.53
N ASP A 95 18.58 16.86 20.73
CA ASP A 95 17.93 17.57 21.84
C ASP A 95 17.28 16.59 22.85
N PRO A 96 17.41 16.81 24.18
CA PRO A 96 17.03 15.84 25.22
C PRO A 96 15.53 15.58 25.42
N VAL A 97 14.66 16.47 24.93
CA VAL A 97 13.21 16.47 25.24
C VAL A 97 12.51 15.23 24.68
N ASP A 98 12.88 14.81 23.47
CA ASP A 98 12.37 13.58 22.86
C ASP A 98 12.82 12.34 23.65
N ALA A 99 14.04 12.35 24.17
CA ALA A 99 14.62 11.18 24.80
C ALA A 99 13.90 10.83 26.12
N ASP A 100 13.37 11.81 26.85
CA ASP A 100 12.67 11.54 28.11
C ASP A 100 11.22 11.08 27.91
N ALA A 101 10.47 11.74 27.03
CA ALA A 101 9.13 11.29 26.65
C ALA A 101 9.15 9.90 26.00
N LEU A 102 10.14 9.61 25.15
CA LEU A 102 10.35 8.27 24.58
C LEU A 102 10.72 7.22 25.63
N ARG A 103 11.52 7.57 26.65
CA ARG A 103 11.88 6.65 27.73
C ARG A 103 10.72 6.34 28.66
N ASN A 104 9.86 7.32 28.94
CA ASN A 104 8.86 7.23 30.00
C ASN A 104 7.44 6.93 29.50
N ASN A 105 7.18 6.96 28.20
CA ASN A 105 5.87 6.67 27.61
C ASN A 105 5.95 5.61 26.50
N ARG A 106 5.60 4.36 26.85
CA ARG A 106 5.62 3.21 25.92
C ARG A 106 4.69 3.39 24.72
N ALA A 107 3.53 4.02 24.90
CA ALA A 107 2.56 4.23 23.82
C ALA A 107 3.11 5.24 22.80
N TYR A 108 3.64 6.36 23.27
CA TYR A 108 4.31 7.36 22.42
C TYR A 108 5.53 6.75 21.71
N SER A 109 6.39 6.03 22.43
CA SER A 109 7.57 5.40 21.83
C SER A 109 7.22 4.43 20.68
N ARG A 110 6.16 3.64 20.83
CA ARG A 110 5.68 2.74 19.78
C ARG A 110 5.12 3.49 18.59
N TRP A 111 4.36 4.55 18.84
CA TRP A 111 3.86 5.40 17.77
C TRP A 111 5.00 6.05 17.01
N VAL A 112 6.02 6.61 17.68
CA VAL A 112 7.20 7.16 17.01
C VAL A 112 7.91 6.08 16.17
N GLN A 113 8.04 4.86 16.68
CA GLN A 113 8.68 3.77 15.94
C GLN A 113 7.96 3.39 14.62
N ARG A 114 6.63 3.49 14.57
CA ARG A 114 5.83 3.01 13.42
C ARG A 114 5.29 4.12 12.52
N ASN A 115 4.86 5.22 13.12
CA ASN A 115 4.12 6.27 12.43
C ASN A 115 4.98 7.49 12.12
N VAL A 116 6.24 7.53 12.56
CA VAL A 116 7.12 8.68 12.34
C VAL A 116 8.35 8.24 11.54
N ALA A 117 8.50 8.80 10.34
CA ALA A 117 9.65 8.56 9.47
C ALA A 117 10.55 9.80 9.37
N LEU A 118 11.81 9.56 8.98
CA LEU A 118 12.77 10.63 8.74
C LEU A 118 12.34 11.47 7.54
N HIS A 119 12.47 12.79 7.68
CA HIS A 119 12.32 13.73 6.58
C HIS A 119 13.69 14.08 5.98
N ARG A 120 13.72 14.46 4.70
CA ARG A 120 14.97 14.90 4.02
C ARG A 120 15.61 16.12 4.68
N GLN A 121 14.78 16.97 5.29
CA GLN A 121 15.23 18.13 6.06
C GLN A 121 15.44 17.76 7.53
N PRO A 122 16.64 17.97 8.08
CA PRO A 122 16.91 17.79 9.50
C PRO A 122 15.95 18.60 10.39
N GLY A 123 15.63 18.07 11.57
CA GLY A 123 14.67 18.68 12.51
C GLY A 123 13.19 18.39 12.18
N TYR A 124 12.87 17.91 10.98
CA TYR A 124 11.51 17.57 10.57
C TYR A 124 11.28 16.06 10.48
N ARG A 125 10.01 15.65 10.48
CA ARG A 125 9.54 14.28 10.36
C ARG A 125 8.32 14.18 9.46
N LEU A 126 8.17 13.01 8.85
CA LEU A 126 6.94 12.57 8.21
C LEU A 126 6.11 11.87 9.29
N VAL A 127 4.87 12.31 9.52
CA VAL A 127 3.96 11.70 10.50
C VAL A 127 2.78 11.06 9.78
N THR A 128 2.64 9.75 9.91
CA THR A 128 1.51 8.97 9.39
C THR A 128 0.40 8.88 10.44
N LEU A 129 -0.74 9.48 10.13
CA LEU A 129 -1.99 9.29 10.85
C LEU A 129 -2.69 8.04 10.30
N THR A 130 -2.75 6.98 11.11
CA THR A 130 -3.34 5.71 10.68
C THR A 130 -4.86 5.76 10.80
N LEU A 131 -5.57 5.39 9.74
CA LEU A 131 -7.03 5.33 9.68
C LEU A 131 -7.53 3.89 9.86
N LYS A 132 -6.82 3.12 10.70
CA LYS A 132 -6.99 1.66 10.84
C LYS A 132 -6.92 1.23 12.29
N LYS A 133 -7.64 1.95 13.13
CA LYS A 133 -7.93 1.54 14.51
C LYS A 133 -8.92 0.36 14.44
N THR A 134 -8.69 -0.67 15.25
CA THR A 134 -9.59 -1.83 15.33
C THR A 134 -11.04 -1.40 15.54
N GLY A 135 -11.95 -1.98 14.75
CA GLY A 135 -13.38 -1.68 14.76
C GLY A 135 -13.80 -0.51 13.86
N ILE A 136 -12.85 0.17 13.21
CA ILE A 136 -13.11 1.20 12.20
C ILE A 136 -12.78 0.62 10.81
N PRO A 137 -13.66 0.79 9.80
CA PRO A 137 -13.35 0.36 8.44
C PRO A 137 -12.00 0.94 7.97
N PRO A 138 -11.09 0.11 7.42
CA PRO A 138 -9.76 0.60 7.04
C PRO A 138 -9.82 1.73 6.01
N GLY A 139 -9.16 2.85 6.34
CA GLY A 139 -9.08 4.02 5.46
C GLY A 139 -10.21 5.04 5.62
N ASP A 140 -11.21 4.75 6.46
CA ASP A 140 -12.29 5.70 6.74
C ASP A 140 -11.86 6.76 7.76
N ALA A 141 -12.27 8.00 7.52
CA ALA A 141 -12.16 9.10 8.47
C ALA A 141 -13.53 9.77 8.60
N THR A 142 -13.94 10.07 9.84
CA THR A 142 -15.14 10.84 10.13
C THR A 142 -14.94 12.33 9.84
N ALA A 143 -16.03 13.10 9.72
CA ALA A 143 -15.97 14.56 9.56
C ALA A 143 -15.17 15.22 10.70
N ASP A 144 -15.48 14.88 11.95
CA ASP A 144 -14.78 15.40 13.14
C ASP A 144 -13.28 15.07 13.12
N GLN A 145 -12.91 13.86 12.68
CA GLN A 145 -11.50 13.51 12.51
C GLN A 145 -10.83 14.35 11.42
N MET A 146 -11.50 14.60 10.29
CA MET A 146 -10.95 15.43 9.22
C MET A 146 -10.79 16.90 9.63
N ASP A 147 -11.70 17.44 10.44
CA ASP A 147 -11.57 18.77 11.04
C ASP A 147 -10.35 18.83 11.99
N VAL A 148 -10.11 17.79 12.78
CA VAL A 148 -8.91 17.72 13.62
C VAL A 148 -7.64 17.58 12.78
N ILE A 149 -7.66 16.73 11.75
CA ILE A 149 -6.51 16.53 10.87
C ILE A 149 -6.13 17.84 10.17
N SER A 150 -7.10 18.66 9.75
CA SER A 150 -6.82 19.97 9.14
C SER A 150 -6.13 20.90 10.15
N VAL A 151 -6.62 20.98 11.39
CA VAL A 151 -5.98 21.74 12.47
C VAL A 151 -4.58 21.22 12.77
N LEU A 152 -4.35 19.90 12.80
CA LEU A 152 -3.03 19.32 13.00
C LEU A 152 -2.07 19.69 11.86
N ALA A 153 -2.55 19.66 10.61
CA ALA A 153 -1.75 20.00 9.44
C ALA A 153 -1.36 21.48 9.41
N GLU A 154 -2.27 22.38 9.78
CA GLU A 154 -2.00 23.83 9.87
C GLU A 154 -1.09 24.17 11.05
N ARG A 155 -1.33 23.57 12.22
CA ARG A 155 -0.63 23.92 13.45
C ARG A 155 0.78 23.33 13.53
N PHE A 156 0.93 22.08 13.14
CA PHE A 156 2.19 21.33 13.30
C PHE A 156 2.94 21.11 11.98
N GLY A 157 2.32 21.47 10.86
CA GLY A 157 2.91 21.36 9.52
C GLY A 157 2.75 22.65 8.74
N THR A 158 2.35 22.52 7.49
CA THR A 158 2.23 23.65 6.54
C THR A 158 0.87 23.68 5.85
N GLY A 159 -0.14 23.04 6.45
CA GLY A 159 -1.46 22.83 5.85
C GLY A 159 -1.50 21.75 4.78
N GLU A 160 -0.40 21.03 4.53
CA GLU A 160 -0.34 19.94 3.55
C GLU A 160 -0.69 18.59 4.19
N ILE A 161 -1.56 17.82 3.52
CA ILE A 161 -1.90 16.44 3.87
C ILE A 161 -1.71 15.59 2.62
N ARG A 162 -1.01 14.46 2.76
CA ARG A 162 -0.83 13.48 1.67
C ARG A 162 -1.60 12.20 1.96
N VAL A 163 -2.34 11.70 0.98
CA VAL A 163 -3.00 10.39 1.04
C VAL A 163 -2.04 9.33 0.49
N THR A 164 -1.85 8.23 1.23
CA THR A 164 -1.01 7.12 0.79
C THR A 164 -1.85 6.00 0.18
N HIS A 165 -1.24 5.12 -0.64
CA HIS A 165 -1.97 3.99 -1.23
C HIS A 165 -2.37 2.94 -0.18
N GLU A 166 -1.71 2.95 0.99
CA GLU A 166 -2.12 2.17 2.15
C GLU A 166 -3.41 2.71 2.76
N GLN A 167 -4.00 3.80 2.28
CA GLN A 167 -5.22 4.41 2.84
C GLN A 167 -4.98 5.12 4.19
N ASN A 168 -3.77 5.64 4.41
CA ASN A 168 -3.45 6.50 5.56
C ASN A 168 -3.18 7.94 5.11
N LEU A 169 -3.10 8.86 6.08
CA LEU A 169 -2.77 10.27 5.83
C LEU A 169 -1.38 10.60 6.39
N VAL A 170 -0.62 11.44 5.69
CA VAL A 170 0.73 11.86 6.09
C VAL A 170 0.79 13.37 6.23
N LEU A 171 1.32 13.83 7.36
CA LEU A 171 1.75 15.20 7.60
C LEU A 171 3.25 15.30 7.31
N PRO A 172 3.67 15.95 6.20
CA PRO A 172 5.04 15.82 5.70
C PRO A 172 6.08 16.69 6.42
N TYR A 173 5.65 17.73 7.14
CA TYR A 173 6.54 18.77 7.66
C TYR A 173 6.35 19.01 9.16
N VAL A 174 6.28 17.93 9.95
CA VAL A 174 6.14 18.03 11.40
C VAL A 174 7.50 18.29 12.04
N ALA A 175 7.64 19.36 12.82
CA ALA A 175 8.86 19.60 13.58
C ALA A 175 9.00 18.56 14.69
N ARG A 176 10.23 18.09 14.92
CA ARG A 176 10.52 17.03 15.90
C ARG A 176 10.05 17.38 17.31
N GLU A 177 10.22 18.62 17.73
CA GLU A 177 9.80 19.12 19.05
C GLU A 177 8.28 19.04 19.28
N ASP A 178 7.50 19.08 18.19
CA ASP A 178 6.04 19.12 18.24
C ASP A 178 5.40 17.72 18.29
N LEU A 179 6.20 16.65 18.12
CA LEU A 179 5.70 15.27 17.98
C LEU A 179 4.86 14.80 19.16
N PHE A 180 5.28 15.11 20.39
CA PHE A 180 4.57 14.65 21.58
C PHE A 180 3.19 15.30 21.71
N GLU A 181 3.09 16.61 21.45
CA GLU A 181 1.82 17.31 21.49
C GLU A 181 0.89 16.84 20.36
N LEU A 182 1.42 16.73 19.13
CA LEU A 182 0.68 16.20 17.99
C LEU A 182 0.14 14.80 18.31
N TRP A 183 0.99 13.91 18.83
CA TRP A 183 0.61 12.56 19.22
C TRP A 183 -0.51 12.56 20.27
N ALA A 184 -0.44 13.42 21.28
CA ALA A 184 -1.45 13.50 22.33
C ALA A 184 -2.82 13.88 21.75
N ILE A 185 -2.88 14.87 20.86
CA ILE A 185 -4.11 15.29 20.18
C ILE A 185 -4.59 14.17 19.25
N ALA A 186 -3.73 13.64 18.38
CA ALA A 186 -4.09 12.57 17.43
C ALA A 186 -4.61 11.32 18.16
N SER A 187 -4.01 10.96 19.31
CA SER A 187 -4.45 9.84 20.14
C SER A 187 -5.86 10.02 20.68
N ALA A 188 -6.23 11.23 21.10
CA ALA A 188 -7.58 11.55 21.59
C ALA A 188 -8.67 11.30 20.53
N TYR A 189 -8.31 11.43 19.24
CA TYR A 189 -9.21 11.20 18.10
C TYR A 189 -9.00 9.83 17.41
N GLY A 190 -8.18 8.95 17.99
CA GLY A 190 -7.93 7.61 17.46
C GLY A 190 -7.07 7.56 16.19
N LEU A 191 -6.32 8.63 15.89
CA LEU A 191 -5.48 8.80 14.70
C LEU A 191 -4.00 8.41 14.92
N ALA A 192 -3.68 7.87 16.09
CA ALA A 192 -2.31 7.54 16.52
C ALA A 192 -2.13 6.05 16.83
N THR A 193 -2.89 5.17 16.17
CA THR A 193 -2.69 3.72 16.33
C THR A 193 -1.30 3.35 15.81
N PRO A 194 -0.42 2.72 16.63
CA PRO A 194 0.98 2.53 16.27
C PRO A 194 1.19 1.30 15.37
N ASN A 195 0.42 1.18 14.29
CA ASN A 195 0.34 -0.04 13.48
C ASN A 195 0.80 0.13 12.02
N ALA A 196 1.26 1.30 11.59
CA ALA A 196 1.69 1.52 10.22
C ALA A 196 2.70 0.46 9.75
N GLY A 197 2.41 -0.16 8.60
CA GLY A 197 3.20 -1.26 8.01
C GLY A 197 3.13 -2.60 8.74
N LEU A 198 2.28 -2.76 9.75
CA LEU A 198 2.03 -4.04 10.44
C LEU A 198 0.78 -4.73 9.87
N LEU A 199 0.57 -5.99 10.25
CA LEU A 199 -0.56 -6.82 9.82
C LEU A 199 -1.94 -6.12 9.89
N THR A 200 -2.18 -5.31 10.94
CA THR A 200 -3.46 -4.60 11.12
C THR A 200 -3.58 -3.31 10.31
N ASP A 201 -2.52 -2.88 9.62
CA ASP A 201 -2.54 -1.77 8.66
C ASP A 201 -3.18 -2.19 7.32
N VAL A 202 -4.31 -2.89 7.40
CA VAL A 202 -4.94 -3.61 6.30
C VAL A 202 -5.40 -2.66 5.19
N VAL A 203 -4.99 -2.93 3.95
CA VAL A 203 -5.58 -2.24 2.79
C VAL A 203 -6.84 -2.96 2.37
N CYS A 204 -7.99 -2.29 2.40
CA CYS A 204 -9.29 -2.91 2.17
C CYS A 204 -10.16 -2.08 1.23
N CYS A 205 -10.72 -2.69 0.19
CA CYS A 205 -11.80 -2.04 -0.55
C CYS A 205 -13.12 -2.09 0.25
N PRO A 206 -14.12 -1.27 -0.09
CA PRO A 206 -15.42 -1.31 0.57
C PRO A 206 -16.15 -2.67 0.44
N GLY A 207 -15.91 -3.42 -0.64
CA GLY A 207 -16.58 -4.71 -0.89
C GLY A 207 -18.10 -4.58 -1.00
N GLY A 208 -18.83 -5.67 -0.79
CA GLY A 208 -20.30 -5.75 -0.88
C GLY A 208 -21.04 -4.83 0.09
N ASN A 209 -20.35 -4.23 1.07
CA ASN A 209 -20.93 -3.24 1.99
C ASN A 209 -21.41 -1.98 1.26
N PHE A 210 -20.73 -1.57 0.18
CA PHE A 210 -21.07 -0.36 -0.59
C PHE A 210 -20.93 -0.52 -2.11
N CYS A 211 -20.14 -1.48 -2.58
CA CYS A 211 -19.84 -1.64 -4.00
C CYS A 211 -20.76 -2.67 -4.65
N SER A 212 -21.54 -2.22 -5.65
CA SER A 212 -22.45 -3.08 -6.43
C SER A 212 -21.75 -4.09 -7.36
N LEU A 213 -20.42 -3.99 -7.51
CA LEU A 213 -19.60 -4.90 -8.32
C LEU A 213 -18.90 -5.98 -7.47
N ALA A 214 -19.06 -5.94 -6.15
CA ALA A 214 -18.38 -6.87 -5.27
C ALA A 214 -19.07 -8.24 -5.29
N ASN A 215 -18.27 -9.28 -5.17
CA ASN A 215 -18.76 -10.65 -5.02
C ASN A 215 -18.90 -11.02 -3.53
N ALA A 216 -18.14 -10.35 -2.66
CA ALA A 216 -18.15 -10.54 -1.23
C ALA A 216 -17.95 -9.20 -0.50
N GLU A 217 -18.33 -9.18 0.77
CA GLU A 217 -17.98 -8.10 1.69
C GLU A 217 -16.46 -8.10 1.96
N SER A 218 -15.93 -7.03 2.54
CA SER A 218 -14.48 -6.94 2.80
C SER A 218 -14.19 -6.29 4.12
N ILE A 219 -14.95 -5.25 4.49
CA ILE A 219 -14.82 -4.55 5.77
C ILE A 219 -15.01 -5.50 6.96
N PRO A 220 -16.04 -6.38 7.01
CA PRO A 220 -16.20 -7.32 8.11
C PRO A 220 -15.01 -8.29 8.27
N VAL A 221 -14.40 -8.72 7.16
CA VAL A 221 -13.22 -9.59 7.18
C VAL A 221 -12.00 -8.85 7.71
N ALA A 222 -11.79 -7.61 7.27
CA ALA A 222 -10.71 -6.76 7.79
C ALA A 222 -10.87 -6.55 9.31
N ASN A 223 -12.08 -6.24 9.77
CA ASN A 223 -12.39 -6.04 11.19
C ASN A 223 -12.13 -7.32 11.99
N ALA A 224 -12.60 -8.48 11.51
CA ALA A 224 -12.37 -9.75 12.20
C ALA A 224 -10.87 -10.11 12.33
N ILE A 225 -10.06 -9.76 11.34
CA ILE A 225 -8.59 -9.90 11.40
C ILE A 225 -8.02 -8.92 12.45
N GLN A 226 -8.41 -7.65 12.41
CA GLN A 226 -7.92 -6.65 13.38
C GLN A 226 -8.32 -6.98 14.83
N GLU A 227 -9.52 -7.54 15.05
CA GLU A 227 -9.99 -8.01 16.35
C GLU A 227 -9.21 -9.26 16.81
N ARG A 228 -8.93 -10.20 15.90
CA ARG A 228 -8.14 -11.39 16.21
C ARG A 228 -6.70 -11.06 16.60
N PHE A 229 -6.12 -10.01 16.00
CA PHE A 229 -4.74 -9.59 16.21
C PHE A 229 -4.66 -8.21 16.89
N ASP A 230 -5.44 -8.01 17.95
CA ASP A 230 -5.54 -6.75 18.69
C ASP A 230 -4.33 -6.43 19.61
N LYS A 231 -3.50 -7.44 19.88
CA LYS A 231 -2.31 -7.30 20.72
C LYS A 231 -1.15 -6.65 19.97
N ILE A 232 -0.95 -5.36 20.22
CA ILE A 232 0.12 -4.59 19.60
C ILE A 232 1.54 -5.16 19.84
N ASP A 233 1.78 -5.78 21.00
CA ASP A 233 3.07 -6.44 21.31
C ASP A 233 3.39 -7.54 20.30
N TYR A 234 2.40 -8.40 20.03
CA TYR A 234 2.52 -9.47 19.04
C TYR A 234 2.79 -8.92 17.63
N LEU A 235 2.11 -7.84 17.23
CA LEU A 235 2.33 -7.22 15.92
C LEU A 235 3.75 -6.67 15.77
N PHE A 236 4.31 -6.10 16.83
CA PHE A 236 5.70 -5.62 16.81
C PHE A 236 6.71 -6.77 16.72
N ASP A 237 6.47 -7.88 17.42
CA ASP A 237 7.30 -9.08 17.38
C ASP A 237 7.20 -9.84 16.04
N LEU A 238 6.05 -9.73 15.37
CA LEU A 238 5.83 -10.27 14.03
C LEU A 238 6.65 -9.50 12.97
N GLY A 239 6.71 -8.18 13.12
CA GLY A 239 7.39 -7.27 12.20
C GLY A 239 6.50 -6.82 11.04
N PRO A 240 7.08 -6.07 10.06
CA PRO A 240 6.34 -5.56 8.91
C PRO A 240 5.66 -6.67 8.08
N LEU A 241 4.38 -6.46 7.76
CA LEU A 241 3.59 -7.41 6.98
C LEU A 241 2.39 -6.71 6.33
N GLU A 242 2.32 -6.75 5.00
CA GLU A 242 1.23 -6.16 4.22
C GLU A 242 0.09 -7.16 3.98
N LEU A 243 -1.12 -6.81 4.42
CA LEU A 243 -2.34 -7.58 4.18
C LEU A 243 -3.34 -6.75 3.38
N ASN A 244 -3.77 -7.30 2.25
CA ASN A 244 -4.60 -6.59 1.28
C ASN A 244 -5.86 -7.39 0.94
N ILE A 245 -7.03 -6.75 1.01
CA ILE A 245 -8.33 -7.38 0.82
C ILE A 245 -9.09 -6.73 -0.33
N SER A 246 -9.67 -7.54 -1.20
CA SER A 246 -10.59 -7.09 -2.25
C SER A 246 -11.83 -7.97 -2.31
N GLY A 247 -13.02 -7.38 -2.31
CA GLY A 247 -14.29 -8.11 -2.40
C GLY A 247 -14.62 -8.70 -3.77
N CYS A 248 -13.80 -8.43 -4.80
CA CYS A 248 -13.90 -9.07 -6.11
C CYS A 248 -12.60 -8.97 -6.92
N VAL A 249 -12.63 -9.58 -8.11
CA VAL A 249 -11.50 -9.69 -9.04
C VAL A 249 -11.00 -8.35 -9.61
N ASN A 250 -11.72 -7.25 -9.39
CA ASN A 250 -11.26 -5.91 -9.79
C ASN A 250 -10.03 -5.45 -9.00
N ALA A 251 -9.77 -6.08 -7.84
CA ALA A 251 -8.57 -5.87 -7.03
C ALA A 251 -8.37 -4.42 -6.55
N CYS A 252 -9.44 -3.69 -6.19
CA CYS A 252 -9.33 -2.30 -5.72
C CYS A 252 -8.49 -2.15 -4.45
N GLY A 253 -8.45 -3.16 -3.57
CA GLY A 253 -7.54 -3.19 -2.42
C GLY A 253 -6.18 -3.80 -2.73
N HIS A 254 -5.87 -4.06 -4.01
CA HIS A 254 -4.59 -4.59 -4.47
C HIS A 254 -4.16 -5.93 -3.83
N HIS A 255 -5.09 -6.85 -3.59
CA HIS A 255 -4.80 -8.17 -2.97
C HIS A 255 -3.68 -8.97 -3.66
N HIS A 256 -3.40 -8.74 -4.95
CA HIS A 256 -2.32 -9.43 -5.66
C HIS A 256 -0.90 -9.05 -5.22
N ILE A 257 -0.71 -7.89 -4.58
CA ILE A 257 0.61 -7.35 -4.22
C ILE A 257 0.84 -7.24 -2.72
N GLY A 258 -0.18 -7.49 -1.89
CA GLY A 258 0.04 -7.70 -0.45
C GLY A 258 0.80 -8.99 -0.19
N HIS A 259 1.63 -9.01 0.86
CA HIS A 259 2.32 -10.23 1.30
C HIS A 259 1.32 -11.37 1.52
N ILE A 260 0.17 -11.03 2.12
CA ILE A 260 -1.03 -11.84 2.17
C ILE A 260 -2.17 -11.08 1.47
N GLY A 261 -2.74 -11.71 0.45
CA GLY A 261 -3.89 -11.19 -0.29
C GLY A 261 -5.14 -12.00 -0.02
N ILE A 262 -6.28 -11.32 0.10
CA ILE A 262 -7.60 -11.94 0.27
C ILE A 262 -8.52 -11.45 -0.85
N LEU A 263 -9.05 -12.40 -1.62
CA LEU A 263 -9.97 -12.17 -2.72
C LEU A 263 -11.35 -12.74 -2.42
N GLY A 264 -12.36 -11.88 -2.37
CA GLY A 264 -13.77 -12.25 -2.38
C GLY A 264 -14.20 -12.88 -3.70
N VAL A 265 -14.82 -14.04 -3.62
CA VAL A 265 -15.40 -14.79 -4.74
C VAL A 265 -16.82 -15.23 -4.38
N ASP A 266 -17.69 -15.27 -5.39
CA ASP A 266 -19.03 -15.82 -5.26
C ASP A 266 -18.98 -17.32 -5.54
N LYS A 267 -19.59 -18.13 -4.66
CA LYS A 267 -19.89 -19.53 -4.94
C LYS A 267 -21.36 -19.78 -4.65
N ASN A 268 -22.15 -19.93 -5.71
CA ASN A 268 -23.58 -20.20 -5.64
C ASN A 268 -24.36 -19.15 -4.82
N GLY A 269 -24.01 -17.87 -4.93
CA GLY A 269 -24.67 -16.79 -4.19
C GLY A 269 -24.14 -16.58 -2.77
N GLU A 270 -23.11 -17.33 -2.36
CA GLU A 270 -22.45 -17.16 -1.06
C GLU A 270 -21.07 -16.52 -1.21
N ALA A 271 -20.69 -15.70 -0.22
CA ALA A 271 -19.40 -15.04 -0.16
C ALA A 271 -18.31 -15.97 0.38
N TRP A 272 -17.29 -16.22 -0.43
CA TRP A 272 -16.11 -17.00 -0.08
C TRP A 272 -14.83 -16.20 -0.34
N TYR A 273 -13.72 -16.61 0.28
CA TYR A 273 -12.49 -15.84 0.28
C TYR A 273 -11.29 -16.71 -0.09
N GLN A 274 -10.65 -16.40 -1.21
CA GLN A 274 -9.44 -17.06 -1.67
C GLN A 274 -8.20 -16.31 -1.17
N ILE A 275 -7.23 -17.07 -0.65
CA ILE A 275 -5.99 -16.51 -0.12
C ILE A 275 -4.87 -16.65 -1.15
N THR A 276 -4.13 -15.55 -1.31
CA THR A 276 -2.87 -15.52 -2.04
C THR A 276 -1.72 -15.13 -1.09
N ILE A 277 -0.53 -15.69 -1.27
CA ILE A 277 0.67 -15.24 -0.55
C ILE A 277 1.82 -14.96 -1.51
N GLY A 278 2.78 -14.16 -1.05
CA GLY A 278 3.99 -13.84 -1.81
C GLY A 278 3.87 -12.65 -2.75
N GLY A 279 2.79 -11.86 -2.64
CA GLY A 279 2.70 -10.57 -3.33
C GLY A 279 3.69 -9.58 -2.72
N ARG A 280 4.27 -8.71 -3.55
CA ARG A 280 5.15 -7.62 -3.09
C ARG A 280 5.16 -6.51 -4.14
N GLU A 281 5.15 -5.26 -3.72
CA GLU A 281 5.37 -4.10 -4.58
C GLU A 281 6.82 -3.56 -4.51
N GLY A 282 7.06 -2.37 -5.05
CA GLY A 282 8.39 -1.75 -5.07
C GLY A 282 9.37 -2.39 -6.05
N ASN A 283 10.66 -2.40 -5.70
CA ASN A 283 11.76 -2.71 -6.62
C ASN A 283 11.94 -4.20 -6.93
N ARG A 284 11.34 -5.09 -6.14
CA ARG A 284 11.35 -6.54 -6.38
C ARG A 284 9.90 -7.04 -6.52
N PRO A 285 9.13 -6.51 -7.48
CA PRO A 285 7.69 -6.72 -7.53
C PRO A 285 7.36 -8.19 -7.81
N ASN A 286 6.39 -8.73 -7.08
CA ASN A 286 5.89 -10.08 -7.30
C ASN A 286 4.37 -10.14 -7.16
N ILE A 287 3.74 -11.00 -7.95
CA ILE A 287 2.29 -11.23 -7.87
C ILE A 287 2.06 -12.47 -7.00
N GLY A 288 1.28 -12.28 -5.93
CA GLY A 288 0.89 -13.33 -5.00
C GLY A 288 0.22 -14.50 -5.71
N LYS A 289 0.42 -15.69 -5.15
CA LYS A 289 -0.07 -16.95 -5.70
C LYS A 289 -1.13 -17.54 -4.80
N VAL A 290 -2.19 -18.06 -5.41
CA VAL A 290 -3.24 -18.80 -4.71
C VAL A 290 -2.62 -20.02 -4.04
N ILE A 291 -2.94 -20.20 -2.76
CA ILE A 291 -2.43 -21.33 -1.96
C ILE A 291 -3.40 -22.50 -1.88
N GLY A 292 -4.68 -22.31 -2.22
CA GLY A 292 -5.66 -23.39 -2.27
C GLY A 292 -7.11 -22.90 -2.41
N PRO A 293 -8.09 -23.73 -2.05
CA PRO A 293 -9.52 -23.42 -2.05
C PRO A 293 -9.87 -22.18 -1.20
N SER A 294 -11.03 -21.59 -1.49
CA SER A 294 -11.54 -20.47 -0.71
C SER A 294 -12.17 -20.92 0.61
N PHE A 295 -12.20 -20.02 1.58
CA PHE A 295 -12.80 -20.19 2.91
C PHE A 295 -14.09 -19.39 3.10
N ALA A 296 -14.91 -19.77 4.07
CA ALA A 296 -15.98 -18.91 4.54
C ALA A 296 -15.39 -17.70 5.31
N ALA A 297 -16.15 -16.61 5.42
CA ALA A 297 -15.68 -15.38 6.09
C ALA A 297 -15.18 -15.65 7.53
N ALA A 298 -15.88 -16.51 8.27
CA ALA A 298 -15.60 -16.81 9.67
C ALA A 298 -14.28 -17.55 9.88
N ASP A 299 -13.81 -18.30 8.88
CA ASP A 299 -12.58 -19.10 8.99
C ASP A 299 -11.32 -18.28 8.64
N ILE A 300 -11.48 -17.08 8.08
CA ILE A 300 -10.37 -16.27 7.59
C ILE A 300 -9.40 -15.88 8.73
N PRO A 301 -9.83 -15.35 9.89
CA PRO A 301 -8.90 -14.98 10.95
C PRO A 301 -8.06 -16.16 11.45
N ASP A 302 -8.66 -17.35 11.62
CA ASP A 302 -7.93 -18.56 12.02
C ASP A 302 -6.98 -19.04 10.91
N THR A 303 -7.38 -18.91 9.65
CA THR A 303 -6.49 -19.23 8.51
C THR A 303 -5.28 -18.31 8.47
N ILE A 304 -5.47 -16.99 8.71
CA ILE A 304 -4.34 -16.06 8.84
C ILE A 304 -3.45 -16.46 10.02
N ASN A 305 -4.01 -16.84 11.17
CA ASN A 305 -3.22 -17.29 12.31
C ASN A 305 -2.31 -18.48 11.97
N ILE A 306 -2.83 -19.48 11.25
CA ILE A 306 -2.03 -20.64 10.79
C ILE A 306 -0.88 -20.21 9.88
N LEU A 307 -1.11 -19.25 8.97
CA LEU A 307 -0.06 -18.70 8.11
C LEU A 307 1.04 -17.99 8.93
N LEU A 308 0.65 -17.21 9.93
CA LEU A 308 1.58 -16.47 10.78
C LEU A 308 2.37 -17.40 11.70
N GLU A 309 1.75 -18.41 12.30
CA GLU A 309 2.44 -19.45 13.08
C GLU A 309 3.45 -20.21 12.23
N THR A 310 3.07 -20.52 10.98
CA THR A 310 3.97 -21.17 10.02
C THR A 310 5.15 -20.27 9.68
N TYR A 311 4.91 -18.98 9.45
CA TYR A 311 5.98 -17.99 9.26
C TYR A 311 6.90 -17.93 10.48
N VAL A 312 6.37 -17.74 11.69
CA VAL A 312 7.17 -17.65 12.92
C VAL A 312 8.01 -18.90 13.16
N ARG A 313 7.49 -20.09 12.84
CA ARG A 313 8.24 -21.36 12.94
C ARG A 313 9.37 -21.47 11.92
N LEU A 314 9.18 -20.94 10.72
CA LEU A 314 10.13 -21.11 9.61
C LEU A 314 11.11 -19.96 9.47
N ARG A 315 10.83 -18.78 10.02
CA ARG A 315 11.63 -17.57 9.84
C ARG A 315 12.98 -17.69 10.54
N ASN A 316 14.01 -17.14 9.91
CA ASN A 316 15.24 -16.83 10.60
C ASN A 316 15.06 -15.60 11.50
N GLU A 317 15.98 -15.37 12.45
CA GLU A 317 15.93 -14.18 13.29
C GLU A 317 15.96 -12.90 12.44
N GLY A 318 14.97 -12.03 12.65
CA GLY A 318 14.81 -10.76 11.91
C GLY A 318 14.30 -10.89 10.47
N GLU A 319 14.01 -12.10 9.97
CA GLU A 319 13.52 -12.30 8.62
C GLU A 319 12.04 -11.87 8.48
N LEU A 320 11.72 -11.12 7.42
CA LEU A 320 10.35 -10.68 7.12
C LEU A 320 9.51 -11.82 6.55
N PHE A 321 8.18 -11.74 6.72
CA PHE A 321 7.24 -12.73 6.18
C PHE A 321 7.47 -13.01 4.69
N ILE A 322 7.62 -11.95 3.88
CA ILE A 322 7.77 -12.08 2.43
C ILE A 322 9.08 -12.76 2.04
N ASP A 323 10.16 -12.52 2.79
CA ASP A 323 11.47 -13.12 2.54
C ASP A 323 11.47 -14.59 2.98
N THR A 324 10.80 -14.93 4.08
CA THR A 324 10.57 -16.33 4.48
C THR A 324 9.80 -17.08 3.39
N VAL A 325 8.71 -16.51 2.86
CA VAL A 325 7.93 -17.12 1.76
C VAL A 325 8.78 -17.31 0.50
N GLU A 326 9.61 -16.33 0.15
CA GLU A 326 10.53 -16.42 -0.99
C GLU A 326 11.57 -17.54 -0.80
N ARG A 327 12.10 -17.72 0.41
CA ARG A 327 13.11 -18.74 0.73
C ARG A 327 12.56 -20.16 0.80
N VAL A 328 11.43 -20.36 1.48
CA VAL A 328 10.88 -21.71 1.74
C VAL A 328 9.83 -22.16 0.72
N GLY A 329 9.38 -21.23 -0.12
CA GLY A 329 8.29 -21.46 -1.07
C GLY A 329 6.92 -21.57 -0.40
N LEU A 330 5.90 -21.88 -1.21
CA LEU A 330 4.50 -21.91 -0.78
C LEU A 330 4.11 -23.21 -0.07
N GLY A 331 4.83 -24.31 -0.33
CA GLY A 331 4.49 -25.67 0.14
C GLY A 331 4.21 -25.75 1.64
N PRO A 332 5.12 -25.28 2.52
CA PRO A 332 4.90 -25.33 3.96
C PRO A 332 3.64 -24.59 4.43
N PHE A 333 3.32 -23.45 3.81
CA PHE A 333 2.11 -22.67 4.12
C PHE A 333 0.85 -23.37 3.61
N ARG A 334 0.90 -23.98 2.43
CA ARG A 334 -0.21 -24.79 1.89
C ARG A 334 -0.51 -25.99 2.78
N ILE A 335 0.52 -26.74 3.16
CA ILE A 335 0.38 -27.93 4.02
C ILE A 335 -0.20 -27.55 5.38
N ALA A 336 0.25 -26.44 5.97
CA ALA A 336 -0.25 -26.00 7.27
C ALA A 336 -1.74 -25.65 7.22
N VAL A 337 -2.19 -25.00 6.15
CA VAL A 337 -3.59 -24.53 6.02
C VAL A 337 -4.53 -25.64 5.56
N TYR A 338 -4.12 -26.50 4.62
CA TYR A 338 -5.01 -27.48 3.98
C TYR A 338 -4.68 -28.96 4.27
N GLY A 339 -3.56 -29.23 4.95
CA GLY A 339 -3.05 -30.58 5.18
C GLY A 339 -2.23 -31.15 4.01
N ALA A 340 -1.46 -32.20 4.29
CA ALA A 340 -0.52 -32.81 3.35
C ALA A 340 -1.17 -33.45 2.11
N ALA A 341 -2.44 -33.89 2.21
CA ALA A 341 -3.16 -34.49 1.09
C ALA A 341 -3.43 -33.50 -0.07
N HIS A 342 -3.37 -32.19 0.18
CA HIS A 342 -3.66 -31.19 -0.84
C HIS A 342 -2.47 -30.90 -1.78
N GLU A 343 -1.24 -31.22 -1.38
CA GLU A 343 -0.03 -30.98 -2.19
C GLU A 343 0.11 -31.98 -3.36
N ALA A 344 -0.42 -33.20 -3.21
CA ALA A 344 -0.30 -34.24 -4.23
C ALA A 344 -1.11 -33.97 -5.52
N ASN A 345 -1.96 -32.93 -5.54
CA ASN A 345 -2.93 -32.66 -6.61
C ASN A 345 -2.67 -31.35 -7.39
N HIS A 346 -1.60 -30.58 -7.09
CA HIS A 346 -1.33 -29.26 -7.70
C HIS A 346 0.16 -28.93 -7.82
#